data_AF-A0A9J6DW07-F1
#
_entry.id   AF-A0A9J6DW07-F1
#
_cell.length_a   1.000
_cell.length_b   1.000
_cell.length_c   1.000
_cell.angle_alpha   90.00
_cell.angle_beta   90.00
_cell.angle_gamma   90.00
#
_symmetry.space_group_name_H-M   'P 1'
#
loop_
_entity.id
_entity.type
_entity.pdbx_description
1 polymer ?
#
loop_
_entity_poly.entity_id
_entity_poly.type
_entity_poly.pdbx_seq_one_letter_code
_entity_poly.pdbx_strand_id
1 'polypeptide(L)'
;MDLVREMKRELDPEKSGDFLLNVAEAFMEAEFENDALPLLRMLVRTCNCGTAAVWLLYAECLKRLGRHQEATKAYERTCELAPRHAPSRLSLGQLLDAQGLRDQAIDCLATDSRQLQDTKDSTPEQQQDLASVLLCQARLLWDSGQREAFIESAMTLVRAHCLSVCSAEEYDAVYSNTYHLSRMKVLRELHEKRGFTPGWLTMESGVSVEELQACFLELYRALQETGRMDDLRQVATEVLVAPMFNKDATSTEELEFLSFLAHYQDPDHVEHSFAIIRAMVLKYPNQVRAWNLLGLVANQIPAWRKKGFYLRLLYKHENSLPLGVLVAHNAFLCANYKHALAEYTQLLRHVGKEEPMLLLCSGISLMRLAGQQLTLNQNCPGSRKSAGVQKSPRKFYWLATQGMTFLCRYLRARGSDCQEALFNVGRALHELGYPHMAVNMYQRALAAPPAVQKMPEVFDLRREIAFNLSLLYQRGGNNELADWCINHYCVI
;
A
#
# COMPACT_ATOMS: atom_id res chain seq x y z
N MET A 1 54.35 25.40 18.18
CA MET A 1 55.17 24.60 19.11
C MET A 1 55.46 25.30 20.44
N ASP A 2 55.80 26.58 20.47
CA ASP A 2 56.14 27.27 21.75
C ASP A 2 54.92 27.70 22.57
N LEU A 3 53.84 28.12 21.92
CA LEU A 3 52.62 28.60 22.60
C LEU A 3 52.00 27.57 23.56
N VAL A 4 51.81 26.32 23.13
CA VAL A 4 51.20 25.25 23.94
C VAL A 4 52.09 24.86 25.13
N ARG A 5 53.42 24.97 24.99
CA ARG A 5 54.37 24.70 26.08
C ARG A 5 54.45 25.84 27.09
N GLU A 6 54.37 27.08 26.62
CA GLU A 6 54.30 28.28 27.47
C GLU A 6 52.97 28.30 28.25
N MET A 7 51.84 28.04 27.58
CA MET A 7 50.52 27.98 28.22
C MET A 7 50.44 26.91 29.31
N LYS A 8 51.11 25.76 29.12
CA LYS A 8 51.21 24.71 30.15
C LYS A 8 52.05 25.09 31.37
N ARG A 9 52.94 26.08 31.24
CA ARG A 9 53.82 26.54 32.32
C ARG A 9 53.23 27.71 33.10
N GLU A 10 52.44 28.56 32.44
CA GLU A 10 51.96 29.82 33.05
C GLU A 10 50.50 29.78 33.51
N LEU A 11 49.64 28.93 32.93
CA LEU A 11 48.23 28.88 33.29
C LEU A 11 47.92 27.72 34.26
N ASP A 12 47.29 28.07 35.37
CA ASP A 12 46.76 27.13 36.35
C ASP A 12 45.47 26.50 35.78
N PRO A 13 45.44 25.19 35.48
CA PRO A 13 44.32 24.60 34.74
C PRO A 13 42.98 24.67 35.50
N GLU A 14 43.03 24.80 36.83
CA GLU A 14 41.83 24.95 37.66
C GLU A 14 41.17 26.33 37.57
N LYS A 15 41.92 27.38 37.21
CA LYS A 15 41.42 28.76 37.09
C LYS A 15 41.18 29.21 35.66
N SER A 16 41.77 28.53 34.69
CA SER A 16 41.75 28.91 33.27
C SER A 16 41.12 27.84 32.37
N GLY A 17 40.31 26.95 32.93
CA GLY A 17 39.66 25.84 32.21
C GLY A 17 38.85 26.28 30.99
N ASP A 18 37.99 27.29 31.14
CA ASP A 18 37.15 27.80 30.03
C ASP A 18 38.00 28.43 28.92
N PHE A 19 39.07 29.14 29.28
CA PHE A 19 39.99 29.72 28.31
C PHE A 19 40.77 28.64 27.54
N LEU A 20 41.24 27.62 28.24
CA LEU A 20 41.91 26.47 27.64
C LEU A 20 40.96 25.65 26.74
N LEU A 21 39.67 25.58 27.08
CA LEU A 21 38.64 24.96 26.25
C LEU A 21 38.45 25.73 24.94
N ASN A 22 38.25 27.05 24.99
CA ASN A 22 38.11 27.89 23.80
C ASN A 22 39.34 27.81 22.88
N VAL A 23 40.54 27.72 23.47
CA VAL A 23 41.79 27.56 22.71
C VAL A 23 41.85 26.17 22.05
N ALA A 24 41.40 25.13 22.74
CA ALA A 24 41.32 23.79 22.16
C ALA A 24 40.27 23.70 21.04
N GLU A 25 39.12 24.37 21.18
CA GLU A 25 38.10 24.51 20.13
C GLU A 25 38.68 25.21 18.90
N ALA A 26 39.38 26.33 19.08
CA ALA A 26 40.04 27.04 17.98
C ALA A 26 41.10 26.18 17.26
N PHE A 27 41.87 25.37 18.00
CA PHE A 27 42.81 24.42 17.38
C PHE A 27 42.09 23.31 16.61
N MET A 28 40.93 22.87 17.07
CA MET A 28 40.10 21.87 16.39
C MET A 28 39.43 22.43 15.13
N GLU A 29 39.00 23.69 15.14
CA GLU A 29 38.49 24.39 13.95
C GLU A 29 39.58 24.62 12.90
N ALA A 30 40.81 24.88 13.34
CA ALA A 30 41.96 25.10 12.47
C ALA A 30 42.68 23.79 12.02
N GLU A 31 42.09 22.61 12.26
CA GLU A 31 42.62 21.28 11.88
C GLU A 31 44.02 20.98 12.46
N PHE A 32 44.33 21.48 13.66
CA PHE A 32 45.58 21.22 14.39
C PHE A 32 45.35 20.23 15.56
N GLU A 33 44.93 19.00 15.27
CA GLU A 33 44.52 18.03 16.30
C GLU A 33 45.68 17.58 17.20
N ASN A 34 46.91 17.56 16.66
CA ASN A 34 48.10 17.16 17.42
C ASN A 34 48.47 18.17 18.52
N ASP A 35 48.16 19.46 18.31
CA ASP A 35 48.41 20.53 19.28
C ASP A 35 47.23 20.69 20.27
N ALA A 36 46.02 20.32 19.87
CA ALA A 36 44.83 20.30 20.74
C ALA A 36 44.86 19.15 21.76
N LEU A 37 45.28 17.94 21.35
CA LEU A 37 45.26 16.74 22.18
C LEU A 37 45.94 16.89 23.57
N PRO A 38 47.13 17.51 23.69
CA PRO A 38 47.81 17.67 24.97
C PRO A 38 47.11 18.66 25.91
N LEU A 39 46.34 19.61 25.37
CA LEU A 39 45.52 20.56 26.14
C LEU A 39 44.25 19.86 26.64
N LEU A 40 43.57 19.12 25.76
CA LEU A 40 42.38 18.34 26.10
C LEU A 40 42.67 17.23 27.14
N ARG A 41 43.81 16.53 27.02
CA ARG A 41 44.24 15.54 28.04
C ARG A 41 44.48 16.16 29.42
N MET A 42 44.88 17.43 29.46
CA MET A 42 45.08 18.15 30.72
C MET A 42 43.73 18.52 31.32
N LEU A 43 42.82 19.08 30.51
CA LEU A 43 41.47 19.45 30.92
C LEU A 43 40.66 18.27 31.45
N VAL A 44 40.73 17.11 30.79
CA VAL A 44 40.05 15.86 31.22
C VAL A 44 40.58 15.33 32.56
N ARG A 45 41.84 15.60 32.91
CA ARG A 45 42.45 15.15 34.18
C ARG A 45 42.11 16.05 35.36
N THR A 46 41.79 17.32 35.12
CA THR A 46 41.41 18.27 36.16
C THR A 46 39.90 18.22 36.44
N CYS A 47 39.55 17.96 37.69
CA CYS A 47 38.23 17.49 38.11
C CYS A 47 37.09 18.53 37.96
N ASN A 48 37.40 19.83 37.87
CA ASN A 48 36.40 20.90 37.78
C ASN A 48 35.98 21.28 36.34
N CYS A 49 36.68 20.76 35.32
CA CYS A 49 36.40 21.02 33.91
C CYS A 49 35.81 19.81 33.18
N GLY A 50 35.51 18.71 33.89
CA GLY A 50 34.97 17.47 33.35
C GLY A 50 33.51 17.55 32.86
N THR A 51 33.12 18.68 32.28
CA THR A 51 31.82 18.88 31.64
C THR A 51 31.73 18.01 30.39
N ALA A 52 30.52 17.57 30.02
CA ALA A 52 30.29 16.77 28.82
C ALA A 52 30.91 17.37 27.54
N ALA A 53 30.96 18.70 27.44
CA ALA A 53 31.58 19.41 26.31
C ALA A 53 33.10 19.14 26.15
N VAL A 54 33.85 19.05 27.26
CA VAL A 54 35.29 18.78 27.21
C VAL A 54 35.57 17.34 26.78
N TRP A 55 34.77 16.39 27.28
CA TRP A 55 34.85 14.99 26.87
C TRP A 55 34.44 14.79 25.40
N LEU A 56 33.43 15.51 24.92
CA LEU A 56 33.03 15.55 23.51
C LEU A 56 34.21 15.98 22.62
N LEU A 57 34.81 17.14 22.92
CA LEU A 57 35.89 17.71 22.12
C LEU A 57 37.15 16.82 22.15
N TYR A 58 37.43 16.19 23.29
CA TYR A 58 38.49 15.18 23.41
C TYR A 58 38.22 13.93 22.55
N ALA A 59 36.99 13.42 22.57
CA ALA A 59 36.60 12.27 21.77
C ALA A 59 36.67 12.56 20.27
N GLU A 60 36.26 13.75 19.84
CA GLU A 60 36.34 14.19 18.45
C GLU A 60 37.79 14.35 17.97
N CYS A 61 38.66 14.96 18.79
CA CYS A 61 40.09 15.04 18.54
C CYS A 61 40.72 13.65 18.33
N LEU A 62 40.40 12.70 19.22
CA LEU A 62 40.87 11.31 19.11
C LEU A 62 40.33 10.59 17.87
N LYS A 63 39.07 10.85 17.49
CA LYS A 63 38.43 10.31 16.29
C LYS A 63 39.16 10.79 15.02
N ARG A 64 39.46 12.09 14.92
CA ARG A 64 40.22 12.68 13.78
C ARG A 64 41.65 12.16 13.70
N LEU A 65 42.29 11.90 14.84
CA LEU A 65 43.62 11.28 14.92
C LEU A 65 43.63 9.75 14.64
N GLY A 66 42.49 9.15 14.32
CA GLY A 66 42.36 7.71 14.05
C GLY A 66 42.50 6.80 15.27
N ARG A 67 42.50 7.36 16.49
CA ARG A 67 42.64 6.59 17.75
C ARG A 67 41.29 6.07 18.22
N HIS A 68 40.70 5.17 17.44
CA HIS A 68 39.31 4.70 17.60
C HIS A 68 39.02 4.12 19.01
N GLN A 69 39.93 3.32 19.58
CA GLN A 69 39.72 2.72 20.91
C GLN A 69 39.73 3.75 22.06
N GLU A 70 40.62 4.75 22.00
CA GLU A 70 40.62 5.84 22.99
C GLU A 70 39.38 6.73 22.81
N ALA A 71 38.97 6.96 21.56
CA ALA A 71 37.78 7.75 21.23
C ALA A 71 36.50 7.09 21.76
N THR A 72 36.33 5.77 21.63
CA THR A 72 35.16 5.03 22.16
C THR A 72 35.01 5.28 23.66
N LYS A 73 36.09 5.12 24.45
CA LYS A 73 36.05 5.36 25.91
C LYS A 73 35.73 6.81 26.27
N ALA A 74 36.21 7.77 25.47
CA ALA A 74 35.91 9.17 25.67
C ALA A 74 34.43 9.47 25.37
N TYR A 75 33.87 8.93 24.28
CA TYR A 75 32.45 9.06 23.94
C TYR A 75 31.52 8.36 24.94
N GLU A 76 31.91 7.20 25.48
CA GLU A 76 31.17 6.52 26.57
C GLU A 76 31.00 7.46 27.76
N ARG A 77 32.09 8.12 28.21
CA ARG A 77 32.03 9.14 29.27
C ARG A 77 31.18 10.34 28.90
N THR A 78 31.22 10.81 27.66
CA THR A 78 30.33 11.87 27.19
C THR A 78 28.87 11.47 27.29
N CYS A 79 28.53 10.24 26.92
CA CYS A 79 27.15 9.73 26.98
C CYS A 79 26.67 9.48 28.42
N GLU A 80 27.55 9.09 29.34
CA GLU A 80 27.24 9.01 30.78
C GLU A 80 26.90 10.39 31.37
N LEU A 81 27.65 11.44 30.97
CA LEU A 81 27.47 12.80 31.47
C LEU A 81 26.31 13.54 30.78
N ALA A 82 26.06 13.27 29.50
CA ALA A 82 24.98 13.86 28.71
C ALA A 82 24.23 12.80 27.89
N PRO A 83 23.33 12.02 28.51
CA PRO A 83 22.62 10.92 27.83
C PRO A 83 21.71 11.34 26.67
N ARG A 84 21.30 12.61 26.62
CA ARG A 84 20.42 13.17 25.57
C ARG A 84 21.18 13.76 24.38
N HIS A 85 22.52 13.75 24.39
CA HIS A 85 23.30 14.41 23.35
C HIS A 85 23.47 13.49 22.11
N ALA A 86 22.61 13.70 21.11
CA ALA A 86 22.50 12.87 19.91
C ALA A 86 23.80 12.74 19.07
N PRO A 87 24.59 13.80 18.80
CA PRO A 87 25.84 13.69 18.04
C PRO A 87 26.88 12.75 18.66
N SER A 88 27.00 12.77 19.99
CA SER A 88 27.90 11.85 20.71
C SER A 88 27.45 10.40 20.58
N ARG A 89 26.16 10.14 20.73
CA ARG A 89 25.59 8.80 20.61
C ARG A 89 25.77 8.26 19.20
N LEU A 90 25.53 9.08 18.17
CA LEU A 90 25.76 8.71 16.78
C LEU A 90 27.23 8.33 16.54
N SER A 91 28.16 9.18 16.97
CA SER A 91 29.60 8.92 16.81
C SER A 91 30.06 7.68 17.56
N LEU A 92 29.54 7.45 18.77
CA LEU A 92 29.81 6.24 19.55
C LEU A 92 29.27 4.99 18.85
N GLY A 93 28.02 5.00 18.41
CA GLY A 93 27.39 3.89 17.69
C GLY A 93 28.14 3.51 16.41
N GLN A 94 28.56 4.50 15.62
CA GLN A 94 29.39 4.28 14.42
C GLN A 94 30.75 3.64 14.75
N LEU A 95 31.42 4.10 15.82
CA LEU A 95 32.69 3.53 16.24
C LEU A 95 32.54 2.09 16.78
N LEU A 96 31.44 1.79 17.47
CA LEU A 96 31.14 0.45 17.98
C LEU A 96 30.81 -0.53 16.85
N ASP A 97 30.03 -0.11 15.84
CA ASP A 97 29.76 -0.92 14.65
C ASP A 97 31.03 -1.19 13.85
N ALA A 98 31.91 -0.19 13.68
CA ALA A 98 33.22 -0.36 13.04
C ALA A 98 34.14 -1.35 13.79
N GLN A 99 33.91 -1.54 15.10
CA GLN A 99 34.62 -2.54 15.93
C GLN A 99 33.94 -3.91 15.92
N GLY A 100 32.79 -4.07 15.25
CA GLY A 100 32.01 -5.30 15.19
C GLY A 100 31.10 -5.53 16.42
N LEU A 101 31.01 -4.55 17.35
CA LEU A 101 30.20 -4.63 18.56
C LEU A 101 28.78 -4.10 18.30
N ARG A 102 28.04 -4.78 17.42
CA ARG A 102 26.73 -4.29 16.93
C ARG A 102 25.65 -4.17 18.02
N ASP A 103 25.54 -5.14 18.92
CA ASP A 103 24.51 -5.10 19.96
C ASP A 103 24.70 -3.87 20.88
N GLN A 104 25.95 -3.58 21.25
CA GLN A 104 26.29 -2.39 22.05
C GLN A 104 26.03 -1.09 21.28
N ALA A 105 26.24 -1.07 19.96
CA ALA A 105 25.91 0.08 19.12
C ALA A 105 24.39 0.35 19.11
N ILE A 106 23.58 -0.70 19.00
CA ILE A 106 22.11 -0.60 19.04
C ILE A 106 21.63 -0.07 20.40
N ASP A 107 22.13 -0.63 21.50
CA ASP A 107 21.80 -0.17 22.85
C ASP A 107 22.20 1.30 23.07
N CYS A 108 23.37 1.70 22.57
CA CYS A 108 23.84 3.09 22.63
C CYS A 108 22.93 4.04 21.85
N LEU A 109 22.35 3.61 20.72
CA LEU A 109 21.47 4.43 19.88
C LEU A 109 19.99 4.33 20.28
N ALA A 110 19.65 3.39 21.17
CA ALA A 110 18.27 3.16 21.62
C ALA A 110 17.64 4.42 22.20
N THR A 111 16.71 5.01 21.46
CA THR A 111 16.00 6.21 21.90
C THR A 111 14.71 5.81 22.60
N ASP A 112 14.58 6.14 23.88
CA ASP A 112 13.33 5.90 24.62
C ASP A 112 12.21 6.80 24.08
N SER A 113 11.04 6.23 23.83
CA SER A 113 9.82 6.93 23.37
C SER A 113 9.41 8.11 24.25
N ARG A 114 9.84 8.13 25.52
CA ARG A 114 9.62 9.24 26.47
C ARG A 114 10.50 10.47 26.18
N GLN A 115 11.69 10.28 25.61
CA GLN A 115 12.60 11.39 25.26
C GLN A 115 12.05 12.22 24.08
N LEU A 116 11.19 11.61 23.26
CA LEU A 116 10.55 12.24 22.10
C LEU A 116 9.32 13.10 22.47
N GLN A 117 8.72 12.93 23.66
CA GLN A 117 7.57 13.74 24.09
C GLN A 117 7.99 15.11 24.66
N ASP A 118 9.25 15.26 25.07
CA ASP A 118 9.86 16.50 25.56
C ASP A 118 10.31 17.44 24.42
N THR A 119 10.17 17.06 23.15
CA THR A 119 10.71 17.80 21.98
C THR A 119 9.84 18.97 21.52
N LYS A 120 8.80 19.35 22.28
CA LYS A 120 8.01 20.56 21.96
C LYS A 120 8.85 21.84 22.02
N ASP A 121 9.95 21.83 22.78
CA ASP A 121 10.88 22.96 22.97
C ASP A 121 12.29 22.70 22.39
N SER A 122 12.51 21.58 21.68
CA SER A 122 13.84 21.26 21.12
C SER A 122 14.17 22.13 19.90
N THR A 123 15.43 22.55 19.77
CA THR A 123 15.89 23.30 18.59
C THR A 123 15.80 22.44 17.33
N PRO A 124 15.64 23.05 16.13
CA PRO A 124 15.64 22.31 14.88
C PRO A 124 16.84 21.37 14.79
N GLU A 125 18.05 21.86 15.06
CA GLU A 125 19.32 21.10 15.09
C GLU A 125 19.24 19.83 15.94
N GLN A 126 18.69 19.90 17.16
CA GLN A 126 18.53 18.72 18.03
C GLN A 126 17.60 17.66 17.43
N GLN A 127 16.56 18.09 16.71
CA GLN A 127 15.67 17.17 16.01
C GLN A 127 16.39 16.54 14.80
N GLN A 128 17.26 17.29 14.10
CA GLN A 128 18.05 16.77 12.96
C GLN A 128 19.01 15.69 13.42
N ASP A 129 19.75 15.98 14.49
CA ASP A 129 20.67 15.01 15.09
C ASP A 129 19.93 13.75 15.53
N LEU A 130 18.72 13.89 16.09
CA LEU A 130 17.90 12.75 16.48
C LEU A 130 17.45 11.90 15.28
N ALA A 131 17.08 12.53 14.17
CA ALA A 131 16.75 11.80 12.93
C ALA A 131 17.94 10.98 12.41
N SER A 132 19.15 11.55 12.47
CA SER A 132 20.36 10.83 12.06
C SER A 132 20.67 9.63 12.97
N VAL A 133 20.45 9.77 14.28
CA VAL A 133 20.55 8.68 15.26
C VAL A 133 19.55 7.56 14.96
N LEU A 134 18.27 7.92 14.75
CA LEU A 134 17.21 6.95 14.43
C LEU A 134 17.44 6.23 13.11
N LEU A 135 17.97 6.91 12.09
CA LEU A 135 18.34 6.29 10.81
C LEU A 135 19.48 5.27 10.99
N CYS A 136 20.53 5.66 11.73
CA CYS A 136 21.65 4.76 12.02
C CYS A 136 21.16 3.53 12.82
N GLN A 137 20.34 3.76 13.84
CA GLN A 137 19.74 2.70 14.65
C GLN A 137 18.90 1.75 13.77
N ALA A 138 18.03 2.29 12.91
CA ALA A 138 17.19 1.50 12.02
C ALA A 138 18.04 0.62 11.07
N ARG A 139 19.13 1.15 10.50
CA ARG A 139 20.04 0.36 9.65
C ARG A 139 20.66 -0.81 10.39
N LEU A 140 21.20 -0.57 11.59
CA LEU A 140 21.81 -1.63 12.40
C LEU A 140 20.79 -2.68 12.84
N LEU A 141 19.56 -2.26 13.17
CA LEU A 141 18.47 -3.16 13.52
C LEU A 141 18.00 -4.01 12.32
N TRP A 142 17.99 -3.43 11.13
CA TRP A 142 17.68 -4.15 9.90
C TRP A 142 18.74 -5.21 9.59
N ASP A 143 20.02 -4.82 9.65
CA ASP A 143 21.16 -5.71 9.37
C ASP A 143 21.32 -6.83 10.40
N SER A 144 20.95 -6.57 11.67
CA SER A 144 20.94 -7.59 12.73
C SER A 144 19.72 -8.52 12.69
N GLY A 145 18.73 -8.24 11.83
CA GLY A 145 17.51 -9.05 11.70
C GLY A 145 16.48 -8.83 12.80
N GLN A 146 16.64 -7.83 13.66
CA GLN A 146 15.69 -7.50 14.73
C GLN A 146 14.49 -6.70 14.18
N ARG A 147 13.57 -7.41 13.49
CA ARG A 147 12.43 -6.79 12.77
C ARG A 147 11.52 -5.92 13.62
N GLU A 148 11.15 -6.35 14.83
CA GLU A 148 10.21 -5.59 15.67
C GLU A 148 10.79 -4.27 16.17
N ALA A 149 12.03 -4.30 16.69
CA ALA A 149 12.73 -3.09 17.12
C ALA A 149 13.02 -2.15 15.93
N PHE A 150 13.36 -2.72 14.76
CA PHE A 150 13.49 -1.95 13.53
C PHE A 150 12.19 -1.19 13.19
N ILE A 151 11.04 -1.86 13.25
CA ILE A 151 9.74 -1.25 12.95
C ILE A 151 9.51 -0.03 13.85
N GLU A 152 9.70 -0.15 15.16
CA GLU A 152 9.49 0.96 16.10
C GLU A 152 10.44 2.14 15.82
N SER A 153 11.72 1.87 15.57
CA SER A 153 12.72 2.89 15.24
C SER A 153 12.41 3.58 13.90
N ALA A 154 12.12 2.81 12.86
CA ALA A 154 11.84 3.33 11.52
C ALA A 154 10.51 4.07 11.45
N MET A 155 9.46 3.59 12.14
CA MET A 155 8.19 4.32 12.27
C MET A 155 8.39 5.66 12.95
N THR A 156 9.19 5.72 14.00
CA THR A 156 9.51 6.96 14.70
C THR A 156 10.23 7.95 13.78
N LEU A 157 11.22 7.46 13.02
CA LEU A 157 11.95 8.26 12.04
C LEU A 157 11.01 8.82 10.96
N VAL A 158 10.18 7.97 10.35
CA VAL A 158 9.26 8.40 9.28
C VAL A 158 8.23 9.39 9.84
N ARG A 159 7.64 9.13 11.00
CA ARG A 159 6.67 10.02 11.65
C ARG A 159 7.26 11.38 12.03
N ALA A 160 8.55 11.45 12.36
CA ALA A 160 9.22 12.73 12.60
C ALA A 160 9.26 13.62 11.34
N HIS A 161 9.12 13.04 10.14
CA HIS A 161 9.13 13.75 8.86
C HIS A 161 7.73 13.88 8.21
N CYS A 162 6.68 13.40 8.89
CA CYS A 162 5.32 13.34 8.37
C CYS A 162 4.32 14.02 9.31
N LEU A 163 3.20 14.53 8.77
CA LEU A 163 2.06 14.89 9.62
C LEU A 163 1.33 13.60 10.03
N SER A 164 1.10 13.44 11.33
CA SER A 164 0.33 12.33 11.89
C SER A 164 -1.08 12.30 11.32
N VAL A 165 -1.58 11.11 10.98
CA VAL A 165 -2.97 10.89 10.52
C VAL A 165 -3.59 9.84 11.43
N CYS A 166 -4.49 10.26 12.32
CA CYS A 166 -5.01 9.40 13.39
C CYS A 166 -6.54 9.23 13.35
N SER A 167 -7.27 10.21 12.81
CA SER A 167 -8.73 10.24 12.84
C SER A 167 -9.33 10.02 11.47
N ALA A 168 -10.54 9.44 11.42
CA ALA A 168 -11.26 9.20 10.17
C ALA A 168 -11.42 10.47 9.31
N GLU A 169 -11.64 11.63 9.95
CA GLU A 169 -11.71 12.93 9.25
C GLU A 169 -10.40 13.30 8.53
N GLU A 170 -9.25 12.98 9.12
CA GLU A 170 -7.94 13.23 8.52
C GLU A 170 -7.66 12.25 7.38
N TYR A 171 -8.02 10.98 7.54
CA TYR A 171 -7.97 9.99 6.45
C TYR A 171 -8.83 10.44 5.26
N ASP A 172 -10.08 10.85 5.51
CA ASP A 172 -10.98 11.37 4.47
C ASP A 172 -10.42 12.63 3.80
N ALA A 173 -9.78 13.53 4.56
CA ALA A 173 -9.14 14.73 4.01
C ALA A 173 -7.96 14.38 3.09
N VAL A 174 -7.13 13.41 3.46
CA VAL A 174 -6.01 12.96 2.62
C VAL A 174 -6.52 12.28 1.35
N TYR A 175 -7.50 11.40 1.45
CA TYR A 175 -7.98 10.62 0.29
C TYR A 175 -8.94 11.37 -0.63
N SER A 176 -9.65 12.39 -0.13
CA SER A 176 -10.47 13.27 -0.97
C SER A 176 -9.64 14.16 -1.92
N ASN A 177 -8.34 14.32 -1.64
CA ASN A 177 -7.43 15.17 -2.42
C ASN A 177 -6.45 14.33 -3.28
N THR A 178 -6.21 14.80 -4.51
CA THR A 178 -5.40 14.05 -5.50
C THR A 178 -3.92 14.42 -5.52
N TYR A 179 -3.56 15.62 -5.06
CA TYR A 179 -2.21 16.15 -5.13
C TYR A 179 -1.64 16.35 -3.72
N HIS A 180 -0.35 16.05 -3.55
CA HIS A 180 0.39 16.19 -2.28
C HIS A 180 0.15 17.55 -1.61
N LEU A 181 0.35 18.66 -2.33
CA LEU A 181 0.21 20.02 -1.76
C LEU A 181 -1.20 20.27 -1.21
N SER A 182 -2.22 19.77 -1.90
CA SER A 182 -3.62 19.87 -1.46
C SER A 182 -3.87 19.02 -0.22
N ARG A 183 -3.39 17.76 -0.21
CA ARG A 183 -3.51 16.86 0.96
C ARG A 183 -2.87 17.50 2.20
N MET A 184 -1.64 17.98 2.05
CA MET A 184 -0.89 18.62 3.13
C MET A 184 -1.58 19.88 3.65
N LYS A 185 -2.10 20.74 2.75
CA LYS A 185 -2.80 21.97 3.14
C LYS A 185 -4.04 21.68 3.99
N VAL A 186 -4.92 20.78 3.52
CA VAL A 186 -6.16 20.46 4.24
C VAL A 186 -5.85 19.81 5.60
N LEU A 187 -4.85 18.93 5.66
CA LEU A 187 -4.46 18.29 6.91
C LEU A 187 -3.93 19.32 7.94
N ARG A 188 -3.13 20.30 7.49
CA ARG A 188 -2.67 21.41 8.35
C ARG A 188 -3.84 22.21 8.92
N GLU A 189 -4.81 22.57 8.09
CA GLU A 189 -6.01 23.30 8.52
C GLU A 189 -6.81 22.52 9.58
N LEU A 190 -6.85 21.18 9.48
CA LEU A 190 -7.49 20.32 10.49
C LEU A 190 -6.70 20.29 11.80
N HIS A 191 -5.38 20.21 11.73
CA HIS A 191 -4.51 20.23 12.92
C HIS A 191 -4.57 21.58 13.64
N GLU A 192 -4.56 22.69 12.90
CA GLU A 192 -4.70 24.05 13.44
C GLU A 192 -6.02 24.21 14.21
N LYS A 193 -7.12 23.70 13.67
CA LYS A 193 -8.43 23.69 14.37
C LYS A 193 -8.42 22.92 15.68
N ARG A 194 -7.56 21.90 15.80
CA ARG A 194 -7.39 21.09 17.01
C ARG A 194 -6.32 21.66 17.95
N GLY A 195 -5.71 22.80 17.61
CA GLY A 195 -4.63 23.42 18.39
C GLY A 195 -3.32 22.64 18.35
N PHE A 196 -3.12 21.80 17.33
CA PHE A 196 -1.90 21.03 17.14
C PHE A 196 -0.92 21.80 16.25
N THR A 197 0.25 22.15 16.79
CA THR A 197 1.36 22.71 16.01
C THR A 197 2.23 21.58 15.46
N PRO A 198 2.40 21.44 14.13
CA PRO A 198 3.27 20.40 13.58
C PRO A 198 4.74 20.75 13.86
N GLY A 199 5.40 19.97 14.72
CA GLY A 199 6.86 19.98 14.86
C GLY A 199 7.48 19.17 13.72
N TRP A 200 7.74 19.82 12.60
CA TRP A 200 8.35 19.20 11.41
C TRP A 200 9.87 19.36 11.40
N LEU A 201 10.55 18.29 11.00
CA LEU A 201 11.89 18.38 10.44
C LEU A 201 11.79 18.86 8.98
N THR A 202 12.37 20.04 8.71
CA THR A 202 12.42 20.63 7.36
C THR A 202 13.41 19.88 6.46
N MET A 203 13.56 20.31 5.19
CA MET A 203 14.51 19.73 4.23
C MET A 203 15.99 19.78 4.66
N GLU A 204 16.28 20.38 5.80
CA GLU A 204 17.61 20.54 6.38
C GLU A 204 17.92 19.45 7.42
N SER A 205 17.11 18.39 7.52
CA SER A 205 17.22 17.35 8.56
C SER A 205 18.50 16.53 8.60
N GLY A 206 19.48 16.80 7.73
CA GLY A 206 20.73 16.07 7.61
C GLY A 206 20.58 14.67 6.97
N VAL A 207 19.36 14.12 6.90
CA VAL A 207 19.04 12.84 6.27
C VAL A 207 18.71 13.05 4.79
N SER A 208 19.32 12.25 3.92
CA SER A 208 19.03 12.33 2.49
C SER A 208 17.63 11.78 2.17
N VAL A 209 17.00 12.31 1.12
CA VAL A 209 15.69 11.82 0.65
C VAL A 209 15.77 10.33 0.26
N GLU A 210 16.87 9.93 -0.36
CA GLU A 210 17.12 8.56 -0.82
C GLU A 210 17.24 7.59 0.36
N GLU A 211 17.93 8.01 1.43
CA GLU A 211 18.08 7.21 2.64
C GLU A 211 16.75 7.02 3.37
N LEU A 212 15.95 8.09 3.44
CA LEU A 212 14.63 8.05 4.05
C LEU A 212 13.65 7.19 3.24
N GLN A 213 13.70 7.27 1.90
CA GLN A 213 12.93 6.41 1.00
C GLN A 213 13.32 4.94 1.14
N ALA A 214 14.62 4.63 1.19
CA ALA A 214 15.11 3.27 1.41
C ALA A 214 14.61 2.71 2.74
N CYS A 215 14.73 3.49 3.82
CA CYS A 215 14.23 3.12 5.15
C CYS A 215 12.70 2.90 5.14
N PHE A 216 11.93 3.74 4.45
CA PHE A 216 10.49 3.55 4.29
C PHE A 216 10.15 2.25 3.55
N LEU A 217 10.85 1.92 2.47
CA LEU A 217 10.61 0.67 1.73
C LEU A 217 10.97 -0.58 2.56
N GLU A 218 12.03 -0.51 3.36
CA GLU A 218 12.40 -1.56 4.31
C GLU A 218 11.36 -1.70 5.43
N LEU A 219 10.87 -0.58 5.98
CA LEU A 219 9.77 -0.55 6.95
C LEU A 219 8.49 -1.16 6.36
N TYR A 220 8.13 -0.79 5.12
CA TYR A 220 6.97 -1.33 4.43
C TYR A 220 7.04 -2.86 4.33
N ARG A 221 8.21 -3.40 3.94
CA ARG A 221 8.45 -4.85 3.88
C ARG A 221 8.39 -5.51 5.26
N ALA A 222 9.03 -4.92 6.27
CA ALA A 222 9.00 -5.46 7.64
C ALA A 222 7.58 -5.52 8.20
N LEU A 223 6.77 -4.50 7.97
CA LEU A 223 5.38 -4.46 8.40
C LEU A 223 4.52 -5.52 7.69
N GLN A 224 4.78 -5.78 6.40
CA GLN A 224 4.14 -6.87 5.67
C GLN A 224 4.56 -8.25 6.20
N GLU A 225 5.85 -8.48 6.44
CA GLU A 225 6.38 -9.74 6.98
C GLU A 225 5.83 -10.05 8.39
N THR A 226 5.68 -9.02 9.23
CA THR A 226 5.17 -9.16 10.61
C THR A 226 3.64 -9.13 10.72
N GLY A 227 2.93 -8.77 9.64
CA GLY A 227 1.47 -8.70 9.62
C GLY A 227 0.86 -7.50 10.36
N ARG A 228 1.66 -6.47 10.71
CA ARG A 228 1.18 -5.23 11.36
C ARG A 228 0.52 -4.29 10.35
N MET A 229 -0.65 -4.70 9.85
CA MET A 229 -1.34 -4.01 8.75
C MET A 229 -1.93 -2.65 9.13
N ASP A 230 -2.28 -2.41 10.41
CA ASP A 230 -2.74 -1.10 10.88
C ASP A 230 -1.63 -0.04 10.75
N ASP A 231 -0.44 -0.36 11.26
CA ASP A 231 0.72 0.53 11.17
C ASP A 231 1.17 0.75 9.73
N LEU A 232 1.12 -0.30 8.89
CA LEU A 232 1.41 -0.20 7.46
C LEU A 232 0.49 0.80 6.76
N ARG A 233 -0.82 0.71 7.01
CA ARG A 233 -1.81 1.62 6.45
C ARG A 233 -1.54 3.05 6.90
N GLN A 234 -1.33 3.26 8.20
CA GLN A 234 -1.07 4.58 8.75
C GLN A 234 0.16 5.23 8.13
N VAL A 235 1.32 4.56 8.17
CA VAL A 235 2.57 5.10 7.63
C VAL A 235 2.44 5.35 6.12
N ALA A 236 1.79 4.45 5.39
CA ALA A 236 1.57 4.63 3.95
C ALA A 236 0.63 5.79 3.61
N THR A 237 -0.25 6.22 4.53
CA THR A 237 -1.06 7.44 4.38
C THR A 237 -0.26 8.68 4.76
N GLU A 238 0.49 8.64 5.85
CA GLU A 238 1.32 9.75 6.35
C GLU A 238 2.39 10.18 5.34
N VAL A 239 2.99 9.22 4.62
CA VAL A 239 3.99 9.52 3.58
C VAL A 239 3.38 10.27 2.38
N LEU A 240 2.07 10.17 2.12
CA LEU A 240 1.41 10.92 1.03
C LEU A 240 1.31 12.43 1.28
N VAL A 241 1.47 12.88 2.53
CA VAL A 241 1.45 14.30 2.92
C VAL A 241 2.86 14.84 3.18
N ALA A 242 3.87 13.98 3.20
CA ALA A 242 5.24 14.34 3.54
C ALA A 242 5.99 15.00 2.36
N PRO A 243 6.45 16.26 2.49
CA PRO A 243 7.12 16.98 1.40
C PRO A 243 8.38 16.29 0.88
N MET A 244 9.17 15.66 1.77
CA MET A 244 10.43 15.01 1.43
C MET A 244 10.23 13.86 0.44
N PHE A 245 9.15 13.10 0.60
CA PHE A 245 8.82 11.95 -0.22
C PHE A 245 8.16 12.32 -1.56
N ASN A 246 7.53 13.50 -1.64
CA ASN A 246 6.73 13.92 -2.80
C ASN A 246 7.44 14.99 -3.66
N LYS A 247 8.78 15.08 -3.61
CA LYS A 247 9.55 16.00 -4.46
C LYS A 247 9.43 15.65 -5.94
N ASP A 248 9.56 14.36 -6.25
CA ASP A 248 9.53 13.84 -7.61
C ASP A 248 8.16 13.22 -7.91
N ALA A 249 7.70 13.42 -9.15
CA ALA A 249 6.44 12.85 -9.62
C ALA A 249 6.46 11.32 -9.60
N THR A 250 7.57 10.71 -9.99
CA THR A 250 7.77 9.25 -10.00
C THR A 250 7.68 8.66 -8.58
N SER A 251 8.37 9.28 -7.62
CA SER A 251 8.28 8.88 -6.20
C SER A 251 6.83 9.00 -5.70
N THR A 252 6.15 10.09 -6.03
CA THR A 252 4.74 10.29 -5.65
C THR A 252 3.83 9.18 -6.19
N GLU A 253 4.05 8.75 -7.44
CA GLU A 253 3.30 7.64 -8.06
C GLU A 253 3.52 6.32 -7.34
N GLU A 254 4.77 5.99 -7.00
CA GLU A 254 5.12 4.78 -6.27
C GLU A 254 4.48 4.77 -4.87
N LEU A 255 4.49 5.90 -4.17
CA LEU A 255 3.87 6.03 -2.85
C LEU A 255 2.35 5.91 -2.91
N GLU A 256 1.70 6.49 -3.91
CA GLU A 256 0.26 6.31 -4.14
C GLU A 256 -0.07 4.84 -4.38
N PHE A 257 0.76 4.12 -5.13
CA PHE A 257 0.58 2.68 -5.36
C PHE A 257 0.80 1.84 -4.08
N LEU A 258 1.83 2.13 -3.29
CA LEU A 258 2.10 1.45 -2.01
C LEU A 258 0.99 1.71 -0.99
N SER A 259 0.45 2.94 -0.94
CA SER A 259 -0.70 3.30 -0.11
C SER A 259 -1.97 2.56 -0.54
N PHE A 260 -2.19 2.42 -1.86
CA PHE A 260 -3.27 1.59 -2.40
C PHE A 260 -3.13 0.12 -1.98
N LEU A 261 -1.94 -0.47 -2.11
CA LEU A 261 -1.71 -1.87 -1.75
C LEU A 261 -1.94 -2.12 -0.25
N ALA A 262 -1.52 -1.19 0.61
CA ALA A 262 -1.72 -1.29 2.06
C ALA A 262 -3.21 -1.29 2.44
N HIS A 263 -4.05 -0.51 1.72
CA HIS A 263 -5.48 -0.39 2.00
C HIS A 263 -6.37 -1.36 1.21
N TYR A 264 -5.87 -2.01 0.15
CA TYR A 264 -6.70 -2.86 -0.71
C TYR A 264 -7.31 -4.07 0.02
N GLN A 265 -6.56 -4.60 0.99
CA GLN A 265 -6.99 -5.75 1.80
C GLN A 265 -7.83 -5.35 3.01
N ASP A 266 -8.04 -4.04 3.23
CA ASP A 266 -8.81 -3.52 4.35
C ASP A 266 -10.31 -3.57 4.06
N PRO A 267 -11.09 -4.41 4.77
CA PRO A 267 -12.53 -4.50 4.55
C PRO A 267 -13.29 -3.27 5.07
N ASP A 268 -12.73 -2.53 6.04
CA ASP A 268 -13.42 -1.43 6.71
C ASP A 268 -13.26 -0.11 5.94
N HIS A 269 -12.12 0.09 5.27
CA HIS A 269 -11.76 1.33 4.57
C HIS A 269 -11.59 1.19 3.05
N VAL A 270 -12.48 0.44 2.41
CA VAL A 270 -12.48 0.26 0.94
C VAL A 270 -12.52 1.60 0.18
N GLU A 271 -13.12 2.64 0.77
CA GLU A 271 -13.21 3.98 0.17
C GLU A 271 -11.85 4.64 -0.07
N HIS A 272 -10.84 4.37 0.78
CA HIS A 272 -9.48 4.89 0.60
C HIS A 272 -8.87 4.32 -0.68
N SER A 273 -8.92 2.99 -0.85
CA SER A 273 -8.42 2.32 -2.05
C SER A 273 -9.10 2.82 -3.32
N PHE A 274 -10.41 3.12 -3.24
CA PHE A 274 -11.18 3.69 -4.35
C PHE A 274 -10.77 5.10 -4.72
N ALA A 275 -10.55 5.95 -3.71
CA ALA A 275 -10.20 7.34 -3.94
C ALA A 275 -8.83 7.46 -4.63
N ILE A 276 -7.82 6.71 -4.17
CA ILE A 276 -6.50 6.70 -4.79
C ILE A 276 -6.58 6.17 -6.22
N ILE A 277 -7.24 5.02 -6.45
CA ILE A 277 -7.25 4.44 -7.80
C ILE A 277 -8.04 5.28 -8.79
N ARG A 278 -9.07 6.00 -8.34
CA ARG A 278 -9.76 7.02 -9.15
C ARG A 278 -8.82 8.15 -9.56
N ALA A 279 -7.98 8.62 -8.64
CA ALA A 279 -6.99 9.63 -8.94
C ALA A 279 -5.95 9.11 -9.95
N MET A 280 -5.44 7.89 -9.78
CA MET A 280 -4.50 7.26 -10.72
C MET A 280 -5.09 7.13 -12.13
N VAL A 281 -6.34 6.65 -12.25
CA VAL A 281 -7.00 6.50 -13.57
C VAL A 281 -7.20 7.85 -14.26
N LEU A 282 -7.45 8.93 -13.49
CA LEU A 282 -7.55 10.28 -14.05
C LEU A 282 -6.19 10.83 -14.50
N LYS A 283 -5.10 10.50 -13.79
CA LYS A 283 -3.73 10.87 -14.17
C LYS A 283 -3.24 10.09 -15.40
N TYR A 284 -3.56 8.78 -15.47
CA TYR A 284 -3.06 7.86 -16.51
C TYR A 284 -4.21 7.16 -17.27
N PRO A 285 -5.05 7.90 -18.02
CA PRO A 285 -6.23 7.33 -18.67
C PRO A 285 -5.88 6.29 -19.75
N ASN A 286 -4.68 6.36 -20.34
CA ASN A 286 -4.24 5.43 -21.39
C ASN A 286 -3.64 4.13 -20.83
N GLN A 287 -3.40 4.04 -19.52
CA GLN A 287 -2.72 2.89 -18.92
C GLN A 287 -3.72 1.83 -18.46
N VAL A 288 -3.75 0.70 -19.17
CA VAL A 288 -4.67 -0.42 -18.89
C VAL A 288 -4.49 -0.98 -17.47
N ARG A 289 -3.28 -0.93 -16.91
CA ARG A 289 -3.00 -1.42 -15.54
C ARG A 289 -3.83 -0.68 -14.48
N ALA A 290 -3.94 0.65 -14.59
CA ALA A 290 -4.75 1.45 -13.67
C ALA A 290 -6.24 1.09 -13.73
N TRP A 291 -6.76 0.83 -14.94
CA TRP A 291 -8.14 0.38 -15.13
C TRP A 291 -8.40 -1.02 -14.56
N ASN A 292 -7.44 -1.94 -14.68
CA ASN A 292 -7.56 -3.27 -14.09
C ASN A 292 -7.64 -3.20 -12.56
N LEU A 293 -6.80 -2.39 -11.93
CA LEU A 293 -6.83 -2.15 -10.48
C LEU A 293 -8.16 -1.51 -10.04
N LEU A 294 -8.67 -0.53 -10.81
CA LEU A 294 -9.99 0.04 -10.57
C LEU A 294 -11.09 -1.03 -10.68
N GLY A 295 -10.97 -1.97 -11.61
CA GLY A 295 -11.89 -3.11 -11.74
C GLY A 295 -11.89 -4.02 -10.51
N LEU A 296 -10.71 -4.29 -9.92
CA LEU A 296 -10.59 -5.07 -8.69
C LEU A 296 -11.28 -4.40 -7.50
N VAL A 297 -10.99 -3.11 -7.28
CA VAL A 297 -11.62 -2.34 -6.19
C VAL A 297 -13.11 -2.12 -6.43
N ALA A 298 -13.52 -1.96 -7.70
CA ALA A 298 -14.93 -1.79 -8.01
C ALA A 298 -15.77 -2.97 -7.51
N ASN A 299 -15.24 -4.19 -7.42
CA ASN A 299 -16.01 -5.34 -6.93
C ASN A 299 -16.32 -5.25 -5.42
N GLN A 300 -15.53 -4.51 -4.65
CA GLN A 300 -15.74 -4.33 -3.21
C GLN A 300 -16.75 -3.21 -2.91
N ILE A 301 -17.05 -2.34 -3.88
CA ILE A 301 -17.82 -1.11 -3.66
C ILE A 301 -19.22 -1.22 -4.25
N PRO A 302 -20.26 -0.71 -3.56
CA PRO A 302 -21.61 -0.66 -4.09
C PRO A 302 -21.71 0.08 -5.45
N ALA A 303 -22.50 -0.48 -6.37
CA ALA A 303 -22.64 0.01 -7.74
C ALA A 303 -23.12 1.48 -7.86
N TRP A 304 -23.90 1.97 -6.89
CA TRP A 304 -24.44 3.32 -6.90
C TRP A 304 -23.37 4.41 -6.67
N ARG A 305 -22.34 4.14 -5.83
CA ARG A 305 -21.24 5.10 -5.55
C ARG A 305 -20.37 5.35 -6.78
N LYS A 306 -20.20 4.33 -7.63
CA LYS A 306 -19.33 4.37 -8.81
C LYS A 306 -20.01 5.01 -10.03
N LYS A 307 -21.35 4.93 -10.11
CA LYS A 307 -22.14 5.33 -11.29
C LYS A 307 -21.85 6.76 -11.77
N GLY A 308 -21.89 7.74 -10.87
CA GLY A 308 -21.68 9.15 -11.23
C GLY A 308 -20.26 9.42 -11.74
N PHE A 309 -19.26 8.73 -11.19
CA PHE A 309 -17.88 8.83 -11.64
C PHE A 309 -17.71 8.26 -13.05
N TYR A 310 -18.21 7.04 -13.30
CA TYR A 310 -18.09 6.40 -14.61
C TYR A 310 -18.79 7.19 -15.72
N LEU A 311 -20.01 7.69 -15.49
CA LEU A 311 -20.75 8.45 -16.50
C LEU A 311 -20.07 9.78 -16.86
N ARG A 312 -19.51 10.49 -15.87
CA ARG A 312 -18.74 11.74 -16.13
C ARG A 312 -17.48 11.47 -16.95
N LEU A 313 -16.83 10.34 -16.71
CA LEU A 313 -15.64 9.92 -17.45
C LEU A 313 -15.99 9.47 -18.87
N LEU A 314 -17.11 8.76 -19.05
CA LEU A 314 -17.54 8.25 -20.36
C LEU A 314 -17.78 9.40 -21.33
N TYR A 315 -18.34 10.51 -20.85
CA TYR A 315 -18.49 11.73 -21.65
C TYR A 315 -17.16 12.32 -22.15
N LYS A 316 -16.08 12.18 -21.37
CA LYS A 316 -14.74 12.68 -21.73
C LYS A 316 -13.94 11.69 -22.57
N HIS A 317 -14.16 10.39 -22.37
CA HIS A 317 -13.38 9.30 -22.96
C HIS A 317 -14.32 8.23 -23.55
N GLU A 318 -15.14 8.61 -24.53
CA GLU A 318 -16.15 7.74 -25.13
C GLU A 318 -15.55 6.46 -25.75
N ASN A 319 -14.33 6.56 -26.29
CA ASN A 319 -13.65 5.45 -26.97
C ASN A 319 -12.82 4.55 -26.04
N SER A 320 -12.89 4.76 -24.71
CA SER A 320 -12.12 3.93 -23.76
C SER A 320 -12.80 2.58 -23.52
N LEU A 321 -12.21 1.51 -24.08
CA LEU A 321 -12.71 0.14 -23.93
C LEU A 321 -12.82 -0.29 -22.45
N PRO A 322 -11.79 -0.12 -21.58
CA PRO A 322 -11.89 -0.52 -20.17
C PRO A 322 -13.00 0.22 -19.43
N LEU A 323 -13.18 1.52 -19.70
CA LEU A 323 -14.22 2.34 -19.08
C LEU A 323 -15.62 1.88 -19.50
N GLY A 324 -15.84 1.65 -20.79
CA GLY A 324 -17.12 1.14 -21.29
C GLY A 324 -17.49 -0.20 -20.66
N VAL A 325 -16.51 -1.11 -20.52
CA VAL A 325 -16.72 -2.40 -19.84
C VAL A 325 -17.15 -2.20 -18.38
N LEU A 326 -16.50 -1.30 -17.64
CA LEU A 326 -16.87 -1.00 -16.24
C LEU A 326 -18.26 -0.35 -16.13
N VAL A 327 -18.61 0.56 -17.04
CA VAL A 327 -19.97 1.15 -17.12
C VAL A 327 -21.01 0.05 -17.32
N ALA A 328 -20.77 -0.84 -18.28
CA ALA A 328 -21.65 -1.95 -18.60
C ALA A 328 -21.80 -2.93 -17.43
N HIS A 329 -20.70 -3.30 -16.77
CA HIS A 329 -20.73 -4.14 -15.56
C HIS A 329 -21.52 -3.46 -14.43
N ASN A 330 -21.30 -2.16 -14.19
CA ASN A 330 -22.02 -1.43 -13.16
C ASN A 330 -23.53 -1.39 -13.44
N ALA A 331 -23.93 -1.18 -14.70
CA ALA A 331 -25.33 -1.25 -15.10
C ALA A 331 -25.91 -2.66 -14.92
N PHE A 332 -25.14 -3.70 -15.26
CA PHE A 332 -25.53 -5.10 -15.09
C PHE A 332 -25.77 -5.45 -13.62
N LEU A 333 -24.84 -5.08 -12.73
CA LEU A 333 -24.96 -5.29 -11.28
C LEU A 333 -26.15 -4.54 -10.67
N CYS A 334 -26.49 -3.37 -11.21
CA CYS A 334 -27.72 -2.63 -10.86
C CYS A 334 -29.00 -3.22 -11.47
N ALA A 335 -28.96 -4.42 -12.07
CA ALA A 335 -30.07 -5.06 -12.78
C ALA A 335 -30.65 -4.24 -13.96
N ASN A 336 -29.90 -3.26 -14.47
CA ASN A 336 -30.26 -2.47 -15.65
C ASN A 336 -29.77 -3.15 -16.93
N TYR A 337 -30.23 -4.39 -17.15
CA TYR A 337 -29.70 -5.28 -18.19
C TYR A 337 -29.85 -4.73 -19.63
N LYS A 338 -30.88 -3.90 -19.90
CA LYS A 338 -31.04 -3.24 -21.20
C LYS A 338 -29.90 -2.26 -21.49
N HIS A 339 -29.53 -1.47 -20.49
CA HIS A 339 -28.42 -0.52 -20.60
C HIS A 339 -27.09 -1.27 -20.70
N ALA A 340 -26.88 -2.30 -19.87
CA ALA A 340 -25.69 -3.13 -19.96
C ALA A 340 -25.52 -3.75 -21.35
N LEU A 341 -26.60 -4.31 -21.92
CA LEU A 341 -26.59 -4.87 -23.27
C LEU A 341 -26.26 -3.81 -24.34
N ALA A 342 -26.84 -2.61 -24.24
CA ALA A 342 -26.55 -1.52 -25.18
C ALA A 342 -25.04 -1.20 -25.19
N GLU A 343 -24.44 -1.04 -24.01
CA GLU A 343 -23.01 -0.78 -23.87
C GLU A 343 -22.15 -1.94 -24.40
N TYR A 344 -22.40 -3.19 -23.98
CA TYR A 344 -21.60 -4.33 -24.47
C TYR A 344 -21.67 -4.48 -26.00
N THR A 345 -22.85 -4.28 -26.59
CA THR A 345 -23.02 -4.37 -28.05
C THR A 345 -22.37 -3.20 -28.78
N GLN A 346 -22.37 -1.99 -28.20
CA GLN A 346 -21.61 -0.85 -28.71
C GLN A 346 -20.10 -1.12 -28.69
N LEU A 347 -19.59 -1.67 -27.59
CA LEU A 347 -18.17 -2.05 -27.47
C LEU A 347 -17.79 -3.16 -28.45
N LEU A 348 -18.63 -4.18 -28.65
CA LEU A 348 -18.41 -5.21 -29.67
C LEU A 348 -18.30 -4.61 -31.07
N ARG A 349 -19.14 -3.61 -31.40
CA ARG A 349 -19.04 -2.89 -32.69
C ARG A 349 -17.74 -2.10 -32.79
N HIS A 350 -17.34 -1.43 -31.71
CA HIS A 350 -16.12 -0.62 -31.68
C HIS A 350 -14.86 -1.47 -31.83
N VAL A 351 -14.76 -2.61 -31.14
CA VAL A 351 -13.60 -3.51 -31.26
C VAL A 351 -13.53 -4.18 -32.63
N GLY A 352 -14.68 -4.41 -33.27
CA GLY A 352 -14.76 -4.98 -34.62
C GLY A 352 -14.37 -6.47 -34.71
N LYS A 353 -14.14 -7.13 -33.57
CA LYS A 353 -13.82 -8.55 -33.46
C LYS A 353 -14.70 -9.24 -32.42
N GLU A 354 -14.80 -10.56 -32.53
CA GLU A 354 -15.56 -11.41 -31.60
C GLU A 354 -14.84 -11.58 -30.26
N GLU A 355 -14.77 -10.50 -29.46
CA GLU A 355 -14.19 -10.54 -28.12
C GLU A 355 -15.02 -11.42 -27.17
N PRO A 356 -14.47 -12.54 -26.65
CA PRO A 356 -15.24 -13.53 -25.91
C PRO A 356 -15.97 -12.98 -24.67
N MET A 357 -15.32 -12.12 -23.89
CA MET A 357 -15.91 -11.56 -22.66
C MET A 357 -17.15 -10.70 -22.97
N LEU A 358 -17.07 -9.87 -24.01
CA LEU A 358 -18.20 -9.02 -24.40
C LEU A 358 -19.35 -9.85 -24.98
N LEU A 359 -19.05 -10.92 -25.72
CA LEU A 359 -20.06 -11.88 -26.21
C LEU A 359 -20.77 -12.58 -25.05
N LEU A 360 -20.01 -13.08 -24.08
CA LEU A 360 -20.54 -13.71 -22.87
C LEU A 360 -21.46 -12.75 -22.10
N CYS A 361 -20.98 -11.54 -21.78
CA CYS A 361 -21.74 -10.53 -21.05
C CYS A 361 -23.00 -10.08 -21.82
N SER A 362 -22.93 -9.96 -23.15
CA SER A 362 -24.10 -9.67 -24.00
C SER A 362 -25.14 -10.80 -23.92
N GLY A 363 -24.68 -12.04 -24.02
CA GLY A 363 -25.52 -13.24 -23.94
C GLY A 363 -26.23 -13.35 -22.59
N ILE A 364 -25.49 -13.20 -21.49
CA ILE A 364 -26.03 -13.25 -20.12
C ILE A 364 -27.03 -12.10 -19.89
N SER A 365 -26.74 -10.89 -20.39
CA SER A 365 -27.68 -9.75 -20.27
C SER A 365 -29.03 -10.06 -20.92
N LEU A 366 -29.03 -10.67 -22.10
CA LEU A 366 -30.25 -11.13 -22.78
C LEU A 366 -30.97 -12.25 -22.01
N MET A 367 -30.23 -13.19 -21.43
CA MET A 367 -30.79 -14.25 -20.59
C MET A 367 -31.49 -13.70 -19.34
N ARG A 368 -30.88 -12.73 -18.66
CA ARG A 368 -31.49 -12.05 -17.50
C ARG A 368 -32.74 -11.27 -17.90
N LEU A 369 -32.73 -10.59 -19.05
CA LEU A 369 -33.92 -9.94 -19.60
C LEU A 369 -35.05 -10.94 -19.91
N ALA A 370 -34.71 -12.10 -20.48
CA ALA A 370 -35.67 -13.16 -20.73
C ALA A 370 -36.30 -13.67 -19.42
N GLY A 371 -35.49 -13.94 -18.38
CA GLY A 371 -35.95 -14.35 -17.06
C GLY A 371 -36.89 -13.34 -16.38
N GLN A 372 -36.62 -12.03 -16.53
CA GLN A 372 -37.53 -10.98 -16.03
C GLN A 372 -38.92 -11.04 -16.69
N GLN A 373 -39.01 -11.38 -17.98
CA GLN A 373 -40.29 -11.52 -18.68
C GLN A 373 -41.13 -12.70 -18.16
N LEU A 374 -40.48 -13.81 -17.78
CA LEU A 374 -41.17 -14.97 -17.18
C LEU A 374 -41.78 -14.60 -15.82
N THR A 375 -41.03 -13.89 -14.98
CA THR A 375 -41.46 -13.52 -13.62
C THR A 375 -42.65 -12.55 -13.64
N LEU A 376 -42.62 -11.55 -14.53
CA LEU A 376 -43.73 -10.59 -14.71
C LEU A 376 -45.03 -11.24 -15.18
N ASN A 377 -44.95 -12.40 -15.84
CA ASN A 377 -46.12 -13.14 -16.30
C ASN A 377 -46.70 -14.08 -15.22
N GLN A 378 -45.94 -14.44 -14.18
CA GLN A 378 -46.36 -15.35 -13.11
C GLN A 378 -46.90 -14.63 -11.86
N ASN A 379 -46.34 -13.46 -11.49
CA ASN A 379 -46.59 -12.82 -10.19
C ASN A 379 -47.71 -11.75 -10.15
N CYS A 380 -48.47 -11.55 -11.24
CA CYS A 380 -49.58 -10.60 -11.27
C CYS A 380 -50.94 -11.30 -11.50
N PRO A 381 -51.52 -11.97 -10.49
CA PRO A 381 -52.88 -12.52 -10.58
C PRO A 381 -53.99 -11.43 -10.53
N GLY A 382 -53.64 -10.15 -10.31
CA GLY A 382 -54.60 -9.08 -10.01
C GLY A 382 -54.61 -7.85 -10.93
N SER A 383 -53.76 -7.75 -11.96
CA SER A 383 -53.84 -6.60 -12.89
C SER A 383 -55.04 -6.77 -13.81
N ARG A 384 -56.14 -6.11 -13.45
CA ARG A 384 -57.43 -6.09 -14.14
C ARG A 384 -57.28 -5.95 -15.67
N LYS A 385 -57.88 -6.94 -16.35
CA LYS A 385 -58.74 -6.76 -17.54
C LYS A 385 -58.13 -5.99 -18.71
N SER A 386 -57.46 -6.74 -19.58
CA SER A 386 -57.89 -6.80 -20.98
C SER A 386 -58.07 -8.27 -21.31
N ALA A 387 -59.32 -8.74 -21.17
CA ALA A 387 -59.72 -10.10 -21.45
C ALA A 387 -59.46 -10.40 -22.93
N GLY A 388 -58.65 -11.43 -23.22
CA GLY A 388 -58.49 -11.99 -24.56
C GLY A 388 -57.06 -12.09 -25.09
N VAL A 389 -56.07 -11.42 -24.51
CA VAL A 389 -54.66 -11.55 -24.96
C VAL A 389 -53.84 -12.27 -23.90
N GLN A 390 -53.74 -13.59 -24.05
CA GLN A 390 -52.70 -14.38 -23.40
C GLN A 390 -51.36 -13.71 -23.77
N LYS A 391 -50.68 -13.05 -22.82
CA LYS A 391 -49.40 -12.39 -23.10
C LYS A 391 -48.44 -13.45 -23.62
N SER A 392 -48.23 -13.44 -24.93
CA SER A 392 -47.54 -14.51 -25.61
C SER A 392 -46.10 -14.60 -25.08
N PRO A 393 -45.60 -15.81 -24.75
CA PRO A 393 -44.21 -16.02 -24.36
C PRO A 393 -43.21 -15.74 -25.50
N ARG A 394 -43.69 -15.28 -26.67
CA ARG A 394 -42.89 -14.83 -27.82
C ARG A 394 -41.70 -13.95 -27.43
N LYS A 395 -41.88 -12.97 -26.52
CA LYS A 395 -40.79 -12.09 -26.09
C LYS A 395 -39.72 -12.83 -25.28
N PHE A 396 -40.11 -13.79 -24.44
CA PHE A 396 -39.17 -14.64 -23.72
C PHE A 396 -38.33 -15.47 -24.69
N TYR A 397 -39.00 -16.24 -25.57
CA TYR A 397 -38.30 -17.09 -26.52
C TYR A 397 -37.42 -16.29 -27.48
N TRP A 398 -37.89 -15.14 -27.94
CA TRP A 398 -37.10 -14.24 -28.78
C TRP A 398 -35.79 -13.80 -28.10
N LEU A 399 -35.87 -13.32 -26.85
CA LEU A 399 -34.68 -12.89 -26.10
C LEU A 399 -33.76 -14.05 -25.75
N ALA A 400 -34.31 -15.22 -25.38
CA ALA A 400 -33.55 -16.42 -25.07
C ALA A 400 -32.76 -16.91 -26.30
N THR A 401 -33.40 -16.95 -27.49
CA THR A 401 -32.72 -17.32 -28.74
C THR A 401 -31.60 -16.35 -29.09
N GLN A 402 -31.84 -15.04 -28.93
CA GLN A 402 -30.80 -14.03 -29.14
C GLN A 402 -29.62 -14.21 -28.17
N GLY A 403 -29.89 -14.39 -26.86
CA GLY A 403 -28.83 -14.59 -25.88
C GLY A 403 -28.05 -15.89 -26.16
N MET A 404 -28.72 -16.96 -26.58
CA MET A 404 -28.05 -18.22 -26.93
C MET A 404 -27.19 -18.06 -28.17
N THR A 405 -27.58 -17.21 -29.11
CA THR A 405 -26.77 -16.88 -30.30
C THR A 405 -25.45 -16.22 -29.88
N PHE A 406 -25.47 -15.29 -28.93
CA PHE A 406 -24.26 -14.70 -28.36
C PHE A 406 -23.39 -15.72 -27.63
N LEU A 407 -23.99 -16.60 -26.82
CA LEU A 407 -23.27 -17.65 -26.10
C LEU A 407 -22.63 -18.69 -27.03
N CYS A 408 -23.30 -19.07 -28.12
CA CYS A 408 -22.73 -19.92 -29.16
C CYS A 408 -21.54 -19.26 -29.86
N ARG A 409 -21.62 -17.95 -30.14
CA ARG A 409 -20.49 -17.18 -30.68
C ARG A 409 -19.32 -17.13 -29.68
N TYR A 410 -19.61 -16.90 -28.40
CA TYR A 410 -18.61 -16.96 -27.32
C TYR A 410 -17.90 -18.32 -27.26
N LEU A 411 -18.64 -19.43 -27.31
CA LEU A 411 -18.06 -20.78 -27.34
C LEU A 411 -17.12 -20.96 -28.54
N ARG A 412 -17.53 -20.52 -29.73
CA ARG A 412 -16.67 -20.59 -30.93
C ARG A 412 -15.42 -19.73 -30.78
N ALA A 413 -15.55 -18.52 -30.25
CA ALA A 413 -14.44 -17.59 -30.06
C ALA A 413 -13.41 -18.08 -29.03
N ARG A 414 -13.81 -18.85 -28.01
CA ARG A 414 -12.91 -19.49 -27.04
C ARG A 414 -12.32 -20.83 -27.50
N GLY A 415 -12.89 -21.42 -28.55
CA GLY A 415 -12.62 -22.80 -28.97
C GLY A 415 -13.73 -23.75 -28.52
N SER A 416 -14.17 -24.63 -29.43
CA SER A 416 -15.31 -25.53 -29.26
C SER A 416 -15.23 -26.47 -28.07
N ASP A 417 -14.02 -26.74 -27.59
CA ASP A 417 -13.71 -27.70 -26.52
C ASP A 417 -13.09 -27.03 -25.29
N CYS A 418 -13.28 -25.72 -25.14
CA CYS A 418 -12.88 -24.99 -23.94
C CYS A 418 -13.79 -25.36 -22.75
N GLN A 419 -13.20 -25.86 -21.66
CA GLN A 419 -13.92 -26.28 -20.44
C GLN A 419 -14.82 -25.15 -19.89
N GLU A 420 -14.28 -23.94 -19.72
CA GLU A 420 -15.02 -22.76 -19.22
C GLU A 420 -16.23 -22.44 -20.11
N ALA A 421 -16.03 -22.42 -21.43
CA ALA A 421 -17.08 -22.02 -22.34
C ALA A 421 -18.21 -23.05 -22.41
N LEU A 422 -17.88 -24.34 -22.42
CA LEU A 422 -18.85 -25.43 -22.35
C LEU A 422 -19.65 -25.40 -21.05
N PHE A 423 -18.98 -25.17 -19.92
CA PHE A 423 -19.63 -25.02 -18.63
C PHE A 423 -20.61 -23.84 -18.61
N ASN A 424 -20.19 -22.66 -19.08
CA ASN A 424 -21.01 -21.45 -19.11
C ASN A 424 -22.25 -21.60 -20.01
N VAL A 425 -22.11 -22.23 -21.19
CA VAL A 425 -23.24 -22.53 -22.09
C VAL A 425 -24.16 -23.56 -21.46
N GLY A 426 -23.61 -24.63 -20.86
CA GLY A 426 -24.38 -25.63 -20.12
C GLY A 426 -25.18 -25.01 -18.97
N ARG A 427 -24.59 -24.06 -18.24
CA ARG A 427 -25.25 -23.31 -17.17
C ARG A 427 -26.40 -22.45 -17.68
N ALA A 428 -26.22 -21.76 -18.81
CA ALA A 428 -27.30 -21.00 -19.42
C ALA A 428 -28.48 -21.91 -19.86
N LEU A 429 -28.19 -23.08 -20.43
CA LEU A 429 -29.21 -24.06 -20.82
C LEU A 429 -29.93 -24.67 -19.61
N HIS A 430 -29.19 -24.94 -18.53
CA HIS A 430 -29.76 -25.37 -17.26
C HIS A 430 -30.73 -24.31 -16.72
N GLU A 431 -30.33 -23.03 -16.68
CA GLU A 431 -31.20 -21.94 -16.21
C GLU A 431 -32.44 -21.71 -17.08
N LEU A 432 -32.34 -21.97 -18.39
CA LEU A 432 -33.49 -21.89 -19.31
C LEU A 432 -34.45 -23.09 -19.22
N GLY A 433 -34.10 -24.15 -18.48
CA GLY A 433 -34.93 -25.34 -18.35
C GLY A 433 -34.74 -26.38 -19.45
N TYR A 434 -33.56 -26.44 -20.08
CA TYR A 434 -33.21 -27.49 -21.06
C TYR A 434 -32.20 -28.49 -20.46
N PRO A 435 -32.63 -29.37 -19.53
CA PRO A 435 -31.72 -30.20 -18.74
C PRO A 435 -30.93 -31.20 -19.59
N HIS A 436 -31.56 -31.80 -20.62
CA HIS A 436 -30.89 -32.77 -21.50
C HIS A 436 -29.73 -32.14 -22.28
N MET A 437 -29.88 -30.91 -22.77
CA MET A 437 -28.80 -30.18 -23.44
C MET A 437 -27.73 -29.74 -22.43
N ALA A 438 -28.13 -29.31 -21.23
CA ALA A 438 -27.20 -28.94 -20.17
C ALA A 438 -26.32 -30.11 -19.74
N VAL A 439 -26.89 -31.31 -19.53
CA VAL A 439 -26.14 -32.54 -19.22
C VAL A 439 -25.09 -32.82 -20.30
N ASN A 440 -25.46 -32.73 -21.58
CA ASN A 440 -24.51 -32.96 -22.66
C ASN A 440 -23.34 -31.95 -22.64
N MET A 441 -23.63 -30.66 -22.41
CA MET A 441 -22.57 -29.64 -22.30
C MET A 441 -21.67 -29.88 -21.09
N TYR A 442 -22.23 -30.25 -19.93
CA TYR A 442 -21.46 -30.54 -18.72
C TYR A 442 -20.58 -31.78 -18.86
N GLN A 443 -21.08 -32.86 -19.48
CA GLN A 443 -20.27 -34.04 -19.77
C GLN A 443 -19.10 -33.72 -20.69
N ARG A 444 -19.33 -32.91 -21.73
CA ARG A 444 -18.25 -32.41 -22.60
C ARG A 444 -17.27 -31.53 -21.84
N ALA A 445 -17.75 -30.67 -20.94
CA ALA A 445 -16.89 -29.82 -20.11
C ALA A 445 -16.02 -30.65 -19.15
N LEU A 446 -16.54 -31.72 -18.53
CA LEU A 446 -15.75 -32.61 -17.67
C LEU A 446 -14.63 -33.33 -18.43
N ALA A 447 -14.89 -33.72 -19.68
CA ALA A 447 -13.90 -34.36 -20.55
C ALA A 447 -12.82 -33.38 -21.07
N ALA A 448 -13.10 -32.08 -21.07
CA ALA A 448 -12.17 -31.07 -21.54
C ALA A 448 -11.06 -30.78 -20.50
N PRO A 449 -9.84 -30.44 -20.96
CA PRO A 449 -8.77 -29.97 -20.07
C PRO A 449 -9.10 -28.57 -19.53
N PRO A 450 -8.53 -28.18 -18.37
CA PRO A 450 -8.72 -26.84 -17.81
C PRO A 450 -8.24 -25.76 -18.78
N ALA A 451 -8.99 -24.65 -18.83
CA ALA A 451 -8.72 -23.56 -19.77
C ALA A 451 -7.34 -22.89 -19.54
N VAL A 452 -6.86 -22.89 -18.29
CA VAL A 452 -5.55 -22.35 -17.91
C VAL A 452 -4.73 -23.44 -17.22
N GLN A 453 -3.78 -24.02 -17.95
CA GLN A 453 -2.96 -25.14 -17.46
C GLN A 453 -1.93 -24.74 -16.40
N LYS A 454 -1.55 -23.46 -16.33
CA LYS A 454 -0.50 -22.96 -15.42
C LYS A 454 -0.91 -22.97 -13.94
N MET A 455 -2.22 -22.87 -13.66
CA MET A 455 -2.77 -22.80 -12.30
C MET A 455 -4.04 -23.66 -12.22
N PRO A 456 -3.90 -25.00 -12.32
CA PRO A 456 -5.05 -25.89 -12.40
C PRO A 456 -5.92 -25.83 -11.14
N GLU A 457 -5.33 -25.58 -9.97
CA GLU A 457 -6.07 -25.51 -8.71
C GLU A 457 -7.10 -24.36 -8.66
N VAL A 458 -6.89 -23.31 -9.46
CA VAL A 458 -7.76 -22.12 -9.49
C VAL A 458 -8.74 -22.17 -10.67
N PHE A 459 -8.34 -22.77 -11.80
CA PHE A 459 -9.08 -22.69 -13.06
C PHE A 459 -9.65 -24.02 -13.56
N ASP A 460 -9.44 -25.13 -12.84
CA ASP A 460 -10.13 -26.38 -13.14
C ASP A 460 -11.55 -26.36 -12.58
N LEU A 461 -12.54 -26.34 -13.48
CA LEU A 461 -13.95 -26.24 -13.14
C LEU A 461 -14.62 -27.59 -12.91
N ARG A 462 -13.88 -28.70 -12.86
CA ARG A 462 -14.47 -30.05 -12.72
C ARG A 462 -15.36 -30.18 -11.50
N ARG A 463 -14.99 -29.55 -10.38
CA ARG A 463 -15.76 -29.56 -9.13
C ARG A 463 -17.12 -28.90 -9.31
N GLU A 464 -17.15 -27.70 -9.88
CA GLU A 464 -18.36 -26.91 -10.14
C GLU A 464 -19.24 -27.57 -11.21
N ILE A 465 -18.64 -28.14 -12.24
CA ILE A 465 -19.36 -28.87 -13.29
C ILE A 465 -20.04 -30.11 -12.68
N ALA A 466 -19.30 -30.93 -11.92
CA ALA A 466 -19.83 -32.14 -11.30
C ALA A 466 -20.95 -31.84 -10.30
N PHE A 467 -20.80 -30.77 -9.50
CA PHE A 467 -21.86 -30.31 -8.60
C PHE A 467 -23.13 -29.88 -9.35
N ASN A 468 -23.01 -29.12 -10.44
CA ASN A 468 -24.19 -28.73 -11.23
C ASN A 468 -24.83 -29.93 -11.95
N LEU A 469 -24.03 -30.92 -12.33
CA LEU A 469 -24.48 -32.15 -12.97
C LEU A 469 -25.22 -33.06 -11.98
N SER A 470 -24.74 -33.19 -10.75
CA SER A 470 -25.42 -33.98 -9.71
C SER A 470 -26.80 -33.41 -9.37
N LEU A 471 -26.95 -32.08 -9.34
CA LEU A 471 -28.26 -31.42 -9.16
C LEU A 471 -29.25 -31.79 -10.28
N LEU A 472 -28.78 -31.92 -11.53
CA LEU A 472 -29.63 -32.35 -12.65
C LEU A 472 -30.01 -33.83 -12.53
N TYR A 473 -29.07 -34.70 -12.15
CA TYR A 473 -29.35 -36.12 -11.95
C TYR A 473 -30.31 -36.37 -10.79
N GLN A 474 -30.13 -35.66 -9.67
CA GLN A 474 -31.04 -35.73 -8.52
C GLN A 474 -32.45 -35.28 -8.91
N ARG A 475 -32.58 -34.16 -9.64
CA ARG A 475 -33.89 -33.70 -10.16
C ARG A 475 -34.51 -34.69 -11.15
N GLY A 476 -33.68 -35.42 -11.89
CA GLY A 476 -34.10 -36.50 -12.78
C GLY A 476 -34.41 -37.83 -12.07
N GLY A 477 -34.22 -37.91 -10.75
CA GLY A 477 -34.42 -39.12 -9.95
C GLY A 477 -33.27 -40.13 -9.99
N ASN A 478 -32.16 -39.81 -10.66
CA ASN A 478 -30.99 -40.68 -10.72
C ASN A 478 -29.98 -40.33 -9.61
N ASN A 479 -30.27 -40.80 -8.40
CA ASN A 479 -29.44 -40.51 -7.23
C ASN A 479 -28.08 -41.23 -7.29
N GLU A 480 -28.00 -42.41 -7.92
CA GLU A 480 -26.74 -43.16 -8.05
C GLU A 480 -25.68 -42.37 -8.83
N LEU A 481 -26.06 -41.80 -9.98
CA LEU A 481 -25.14 -40.94 -10.76
C LEU A 481 -24.84 -39.62 -10.06
N ALA A 482 -25.81 -39.07 -9.31
CA ALA A 482 -25.59 -37.86 -8.53
C ALA A 482 -24.53 -38.09 -7.45
N ASP A 483 -24.65 -39.17 -6.67
CA ASP A 483 -23.72 -39.56 -5.62
C ASP A 483 -22.34 -39.90 -6.21
N TRP A 484 -22.30 -40.62 -7.34
CA TRP A 484 -21.06 -40.90 -8.04
C TRP A 484 -20.33 -39.62 -8.46
N CYS A 485 -21.03 -38.62 -9.02
CA CYS A 485 -20.41 -37.35 -9.43
C CYS A 485 -19.79 -36.61 -8.25
N ILE A 486 -20.51 -36.55 -7.12
CA ILE A 486 -20.02 -35.89 -5.90
C ILE A 486 -18.80 -36.62 -5.33
N ASN A 487 -18.89 -37.95 -5.20
CA ASN A 487 -17.81 -38.76 -4.62
C ASN A 487 -16.56 -38.85 -5.50
N HIS A 488 -16.71 -38.68 -6.82
CA HIS A 488 -15.58 -38.74 -7.73
C HIS A 488 -14.87 -37.40 -7.91
N TYR A 489 -15.61 -36.29 -7.97
CA TYR A 489 -15.05 -34.99 -8.36
C TYR A 489 -15.07 -33.94 -7.25
N CYS A 490 -15.97 -34.03 -6.27
CA CYS A 490 -16.20 -32.98 -5.27
C CYS A 490 -15.61 -33.29 -3.88
N VAL A 491 -14.76 -34.31 -3.77
CA VAL A 491 -14.08 -34.66 -2.52
C VAL A 491 -12.92 -33.69 -2.27
N ILE A 492 -12.85 -33.15 -1.05
CA ILE A 492 -11.85 -32.16 -0.61
C ILE A 492 -10.58 -32.86 -0.15
#